data_AF-A0A9J6FSK9-F1
#
_entry.id   AF-A0A9J6FSK9-F1
#
_cell.length_a   1.000
_cell.length_b   1.000
_cell.length_c   1.000
_cell.angle_alpha   90.00
_cell.angle_beta   90.00
_cell.angle_gamma   90.00
#
_symmetry.space_group_name_H-M   'P 1'
#
loop_
_entity.id
_entity.type
_entity.pdbx_description
1 polymer ?
#
loop_
_entity_poly.entity_id
_entity_poly.type
_entity_poly.pdbx_seq_one_letter_code
_entity_poly.pdbx_strand_id
1 'polypeptide(L)'
;MIGRHRRHQGQGLQGRHQPVAHQEAAPQDHKGLRKVACIGAWHPSRVQFTVARAGQKGFHHRTEINKKIYRIGQGVHKKDGKLVINNAATDYDTSNKSITPMGGFPHYGVVNCDYVMLKGCIMGPKKRVITLRKSLLVHTKRTALEKITLKFIDTSSKFGHGRFQTPAEKHNFMVRKIGPTVFLFPF
;
A
#
# COMPACT_ATOMS: atom_id res chain seq x y z
N MET A 1 -2.69 -5.50 16.08
CA MET A 1 -2.87 -4.05 16.37
C MET A 1 -4.22 -3.60 15.85
N ILE A 2 -4.79 -2.56 16.46
CA ILE A 2 -5.91 -1.81 15.89
C ILE A 2 -5.32 -0.53 15.27
N GLY A 3 -5.37 -0.40 13.96
CA GLY A 3 -5.09 0.87 13.30
C GLY A 3 -6.34 1.74 13.44
N ARG A 4 -6.29 2.80 14.26
CA ARG A 4 -7.31 3.85 14.20
C ARG A 4 -6.90 4.80 13.08
N HIS A 5 -7.48 4.64 11.90
CA HIS A 5 -7.15 5.51 10.79
C HIS A 5 -7.93 6.80 10.92
N ARG A 6 -7.22 7.93 10.82
CA ARG A 6 -7.89 9.23 10.83
C ARG A 6 -8.86 9.29 9.65
N ARG A 7 -8.44 9.13 8.39
CA ARG A 7 -9.39 9.22 7.25
C ARG A 7 -9.00 8.31 6.08
N HIS A 8 -9.99 7.74 5.39
CA HIS A 8 -9.83 7.01 4.12
C HIS A 8 -9.41 7.96 2.97
N GLN A 9 -8.88 7.45 1.86
CA GLN A 9 -8.60 8.29 0.68
C GLN A 9 -9.90 8.97 0.23
N GLY A 10 -9.83 10.30 0.01
CA GLY A 10 -10.97 11.07 -0.47
C GLY A 10 -11.07 10.89 -1.98
N GLN A 11 -12.30 10.74 -2.48
CA GLN A 11 -12.56 10.62 -3.91
C GLN A 11 -13.62 11.63 -4.39
N GLY A 12 -13.88 12.67 -3.60
CA GLY A 12 -14.79 13.76 -3.94
C GLY A 12 -16.27 13.41 -3.87
N LEU A 13 -17.09 14.25 -4.49
CA LEU A 13 -18.52 13.99 -4.74
C LEU A 13 -18.62 12.96 -5.85
N GLN A 14 -19.32 11.85 -5.59
CA GLN A 14 -19.50 10.80 -6.58
C GLN A 14 -20.97 10.51 -6.85
N GLY A 15 -21.25 10.14 -8.11
CA GLY A 15 -22.55 9.63 -8.53
C GLY A 15 -22.89 8.32 -7.82
N ARG A 16 -24.19 8.02 -7.70
CA ARG A 16 -24.76 6.91 -6.88
C ARG A 16 -24.07 5.56 -7.03
N HIS A 17 -23.68 5.19 -8.25
CA HIS A 17 -23.09 3.89 -8.57
C HIS A 17 -21.78 3.60 -7.82
N GLN A 18 -21.02 4.64 -7.45
CA GLN A 18 -19.71 4.43 -6.83
C GLN A 18 -19.72 4.41 -5.29
N PRO A 19 -20.49 5.22 -4.54
CA PRO A 19 -20.57 5.13 -3.08
C PRO A 19 -21.26 3.87 -2.57
N VAL A 20 -22.29 3.40 -3.26
CA VAL A 20 -23.04 2.18 -2.95
C VAL A 20 -23.15 1.38 -4.24
N ALA A 21 -22.71 0.13 -4.23
CA ALA A 21 -22.75 -0.72 -5.41
C ALA A 21 -24.21 -1.01 -5.77
N HIS A 22 -24.64 -0.55 -6.93
CA HIS A 22 -25.94 -0.85 -7.52
C HIS A 22 -25.74 -1.30 -8.95
N GLN A 23 -26.64 -2.15 -9.43
CA GLN A 23 -26.66 -2.53 -10.83
C GLN A 23 -26.93 -1.28 -11.69
N GLU A 24 -26.13 -1.09 -12.75
CA GLU A 24 -26.41 -0.07 -13.75
C GLU A 24 -27.72 -0.42 -14.47
N ALA A 25 -28.52 0.61 -14.77
CA ALA A 25 -29.73 0.43 -15.57
C ALA A 25 -29.37 0.04 -17.02
N ALA A 26 -30.35 -0.51 -17.74
CA ALA A 26 -30.16 -0.96 -19.10
C ALA A 26 -29.66 0.17 -20.02
N PRO A 27 -28.80 -0.12 -21.02
CA PRO A 27 -28.26 0.90 -21.94
C PRO A 27 -29.29 1.80 -22.62
N GLN A 28 -30.53 1.31 -22.80
CA GLN A 28 -31.62 2.03 -23.44
C GLN A 28 -32.36 3.01 -22.51
N ASP A 29 -31.95 3.12 -21.24
CA ASP A 29 -32.57 4.05 -20.28
C ASP A 29 -32.39 5.51 -20.71
N HIS A 30 -33.49 6.19 -21.02
CA HIS A 30 -33.48 7.56 -21.56
C HIS A 30 -32.81 8.58 -20.62
N LYS A 31 -32.93 8.41 -19.30
CA LYS A 31 -32.40 9.35 -18.28
C LYS A 31 -31.11 8.86 -17.62
N GLY A 32 -30.28 8.16 -18.39
CA GLY A 32 -28.96 7.68 -17.96
C GLY A 32 -29.00 6.41 -17.12
N LEU A 33 -27.83 5.76 -17.08
CA LEU A 33 -27.65 4.37 -16.63
C LEU A 33 -27.25 4.26 -15.15
N ARG A 34 -26.50 5.25 -14.66
CA ARG A 34 -25.83 5.21 -13.35
C ARG A 34 -26.68 5.84 -12.24
N LYS A 35 -27.89 5.30 -12.07
CA LYS A 35 -28.88 5.77 -11.09
C LYS A 35 -29.56 4.59 -10.42
N VAL A 36 -30.19 4.87 -9.28
CA VAL A 36 -31.16 3.94 -8.69
C VAL A 36 -32.48 4.16 -9.41
N ALA A 37 -33.09 3.10 -9.95
CA ALA A 37 -34.34 3.17 -10.69
C ALA A 37 -35.51 3.59 -9.78
N CYS A 38 -35.83 2.79 -8.77
CA CYS A 38 -36.87 3.08 -7.78
C CYS A 38 -36.25 3.45 -6.43
N ILE A 39 -36.60 4.62 -5.88
CA ILE A 39 -36.05 5.17 -4.63
C ILE A 39 -36.93 4.90 -3.39
N GLY A 40 -38.12 4.31 -3.58
CA GLY A 40 -39.06 4.01 -2.51
C GLY A 40 -40.47 3.75 -3.04
N ALA A 41 -41.30 3.13 -2.20
CA ALA A 41 -42.73 2.96 -2.47
C ALA A 41 -43.50 4.29 -2.27
N TRP A 42 -44.75 4.33 -2.74
CA TRP A 42 -45.62 5.50 -2.55
C TRP A 42 -45.88 5.80 -1.07
N HIS A 43 -46.17 4.76 -0.28
CA HIS A 43 -46.31 4.83 1.17
C HIS A 43 -45.13 4.06 1.76
N PRO A 44 -44.16 4.71 2.43
CA PRO A 44 -44.18 6.07 3.01
C PRO A 44 -43.87 7.20 2.02
N SER A 45 -44.51 8.36 2.21
CA SER A 45 -44.35 9.57 1.37
C SER A 45 -42.99 10.28 1.49
N ARG A 46 -41.98 9.61 2.05
CA ARG A 46 -40.62 10.13 2.23
C ARG A 46 -39.60 9.10 1.79
N VAL A 47 -38.48 9.58 1.27
CA VAL A 47 -37.36 8.70 0.92
C VAL A 47 -36.62 8.29 2.18
N GLN A 48 -36.35 7.00 2.33
CA GLN A 48 -35.63 6.47 3.49
C GLN A 48 -34.15 6.86 3.45
N PHE A 49 -33.54 7.04 4.62
CA PHE A 49 -32.12 7.38 4.76
C PHE A 49 -31.18 6.22 4.34
N THR A 50 -31.71 4.99 4.33
CA THR A 50 -31.03 3.77 3.89
C THR A 50 -30.90 3.69 2.38
N VAL A 51 -31.71 4.45 1.63
CA VAL A 51 -31.69 4.45 0.15
C VAL A 51 -30.41 5.12 -0.33
N ALA A 52 -29.73 4.46 -1.25
CA ALA A 52 -28.49 4.97 -1.79
C ALA A 52 -28.67 6.24 -2.63
N ARG A 53 -27.84 7.23 -2.32
CA ARG A 53 -27.84 8.54 -2.96
C ARG A 53 -26.42 8.93 -3.36
N ALA A 54 -26.33 9.85 -4.33
CA ALA A 54 -25.05 10.43 -4.73
C ALA A 54 -24.56 11.28 -3.57
N GLY A 55 -23.26 11.26 -3.32
CA GLY A 55 -22.71 11.91 -2.14
C GLY A 55 -21.20 11.77 -2.06
N GLN A 56 -20.66 12.21 -0.93
CA GLN A 56 -19.23 12.12 -0.68
C GLN A 56 -18.80 10.66 -0.58
N LYS A 57 -17.80 10.28 -1.38
CA LYS A 57 -17.11 8.99 -1.23
C LYS A 57 -15.69 9.20 -0.72
N GLY A 58 -15.38 8.52 0.38
CA GLY A 58 -14.05 8.55 0.97
C GLY A 58 -13.86 9.72 1.94
N PHE A 59 -12.65 9.84 2.47
CA PHE A 59 -12.33 10.75 3.58
C PHE A 59 -13.08 10.47 4.90
N HIS A 60 -13.75 9.33 5.02
CA HIS A 60 -14.42 8.91 6.25
C HIS A 60 -13.42 8.40 7.29
N HIS A 61 -13.73 8.59 8.57
CA HIS A 61 -13.03 7.95 9.67
C HIS A 61 -13.34 6.44 9.67
N ARG A 62 -12.29 5.60 9.68
CA ARG A 62 -12.41 4.14 9.65
C ARG A 62 -11.34 3.53 10.58
N THR A 63 -11.67 2.42 11.20
CA THR A 63 -10.75 1.70 12.09
C THR A 63 -10.60 0.29 11.56
N GLU A 64 -9.37 -0.12 11.25
CA GLU A 64 -9.07 -1.49 10.85
C GLU A 64 -8.44 -2.22 12.02
N ILE A 65 -9.04 -3.34 12.39
CA ILE A 65 -8.57 -4.17 13.50
C ILE A 65 -7.73 -5.34 12.97
N ASN A 66 -6.97 -5.97 13.86
CA ASN A 66 -6.25 -7.22 13.61
C ASN A 66 -5.19 -7.15 12.48
N LYS A 67 -4.62 -5.97 12.24
CA LYS A 67 -3.43 -5.86 11.39
C LYS A 67 -2.22 -6.38 12.15
N LYS A 68 -1.54 -7.35 11.55
CA LYS A 68 -0.37 -8.01 12.12
C LYS A 68 0.90 -7.25 11.75
N ILE A 69 1.79 -7.12 12.71
CA ILE A 69 3.12 -6.55 12.48
C ILE A 69 4.03 -7.67 12.01
N TYR A 70 4.72 -7.45 10.90
CA TYR A 70 5.70 -8.37 10.37
C TYR A 70 7.11 -8.00 10.83
N ARG A 71 7.42 -6.70 10.85
CA ARG A 71 8.73 -6.19 11.26
C ARG A 71 8.57 -4.83 11.91
N ILE A 72 9.32 -4.60 12.97
CA ILE A 72 9.65 -3.26 13.46
C ILE A 72 11.11 -3.07 13.08
N GLY A 73 11.36 -2.20 12.10
CA GLY A 73 12.69 -1.97 11.56
C GLY A 73 13.26 -0.68 12.12
N GLN A 74 14.54 -0.72 12.44
CA GLN A 74 15.28 0.48 12.81
C GLN A 74 15.51 1.35 11.57
N GLY A 75 15.59 2.65 11.80
CA GLY A 75 16.02 3.63 10.81
C GLY A 75 17.48 3.45 10.42
N VAL A 76 17.90 4.23 9.42
CA VAL A 76 19.31 4.37 9.06
C VAL A 76 20.03 4.99 10.26
N HIS A 77 20.90 4.21 10.89
CA HIS A 77 21.64 4.63 12.07
C HIS A 77 23.14 4.48 11.84
N LYS A 78 23.92 5.28 12.57
CA LYS A 78 25.38 5.14 12.59
C LYS A 78 25.75 4.18 13.70
N LYS A 79 26.51 3.14 13.35
CA LYS A 79 27.16 2.24 14.32
C LYS A 79 28.65 2.23 14.01
N ASP A 80 29.48 2.52 15.01
CA ASP A 80 30.94 2.49 14.88
C ASP A 80 31.47 3.40 13.73
N GLY A 81 30.86 4.57 13.56
CA GLY A 81 31.20 5.53 12.50
C GLY A 81 30.71 5.15 11.09
N LYS A 82 30.18 3.94 10.90
CA LYS A 82 29.63 3.46 9.61
C LYS A 82 28.12 3.60 9.58
N LEU A 83 27.58 4.02 8.43
CA LEU A 83 26.15 4.09 8.19
C LEU A 83 25.60 2.68 7.92
N VAL A 84 24.74 2.21 8.83
CA VAL A 84 24.07 0.92 8.73
C VAL A 84 22.73 1.15 8.02
N ILE A 85 22.63 0.62 6.79
CA ILE A 85 21.49 0.86 5.87
C ILE A 85 20.73 -0.46 5.57
N ASN A 86 21.17 -1.59 6.14
CA ASN A 86 20.66 -2.94 5.89
C ASN A 86 19.31 -3.25 6.57
N ASN A 87 18.39 -2.29 6.57
CA ASN A 87 17.13 -2.37 7.29
C ASN A 87 16.14 -3.39 6.69
N ALA A 88 16.38 -3.87 5.47
CA ALA A 88 15.57 -4.91 4.81
C ALA A 88 16.27 -6.26 4.69
N ALA A 89 17.50 -6.41 5.18
CA ALA A 89 18.14 -7.71 5.30
C ALA A 89 17.34 -8.62 6.24
N THR A 90 17.31 -9.91 5.96
CA THR A 90 16.63 -10.94 6.77
C THR A 90 17.61 -12.07 7.05
N ASP A 91 17.28 -12.99 7.96
CA ASP A 91 18.17 -14.11 8.31
C ASP A 91 18.52 -15.00 7.10
N TYR A 92 17.64 -15.05 6.10
CA TYR A 92 17.82 -15.82 4.87
C TYR A 92 18.40 -14.99 3.71
N ASP A 93 18.35 -13.67 3.80
CA ASP A 93 18.79 -12.74 2.76
C ASP A 93 19.68 -11.66 3.38
N THR A 94 20.98 -11.92 3.32
CA THR A 94 22.04 -11.09 3.90
C THR A 94 22.45 -9.94 2.98
N SER A 95 21.73 -9.68 1.89
CA SER A 95 22.04 -8.56 1.00
C SER A 95 21.93 -7.22 1.74
N ASN A 96 22.93 -6.36 1.51
CA ASN A 96 22.96 -5.01 2.08
C ASN A 96 21.97 -4.09 1.36
N LYS A 97 20.68 -4.23 1.70
CA LYS A 97 19.59 -3.42 1.15
C LYS A 97 18.74 -2.76 2.22
N SER A 98 18.30 -1.55 1.92
CA SER A 98 17.32 -0.81 2.73
C SER A 98 15.90 -1.18 2.36
N ILE A 99 14.94 -0.85 3.23
CA ILE A 99 13.51 -1.06 2.95
C ILE A 99 12.99 -0.20 1.80
N THR A 100 13.71 0.86 1.45
CA THR A 100 13.33 1.76 0.37
C THR A 100 13.63 1.09 -0.97
N PRO A 101 12.63 0.93 -1.85
CA PRO A 101 12.87 0.35 -3.16
C PRO A 101 13.78 1.26 -3.99
N MET A 102 14.36 0.72 -5.08
CA MET A 102 15.12 1.53 -6.02
C MET A 102 14.28 2.71 -6.54
N GLY A 103 14.83 3.93 -6.45
CA GLY A 103 14.10 5.17 -6.79
C GLY A 103 13.15 5.68 -5.69
N GLY A 104 13.08 5.00 -4.54
CA GLY A 104 12.24 5.38 -3.41
C GLY A 104 10.77 4.96 -3.56
N PHE A 105 9.99 5.15 -2.50
CA PHE A 105 8.55 4.88 -2.54
C PHE A 105 7.83 5.93 -3.39
N PRO A 106 7.06 5.55 -4.43
CA PRO A 106 6.47 6.52 -5.35
C PRO A 106 5.54 7.48 -4.61
N HIS A 107 5.72 8.80 -4.79
CA HIS A 107 4.99 9.86 -4.08
C HIS A 107 5.15 9.89 -2.54
N TYR A 108 6.08 9.12 -1.98
CA TYR A 108 6.46 9.21 -0.56
C TYR A 108 7.89 9.73 -0.43
N GLY A 109 8.86 8.98 -0.96
CA GLY A 109 10.29 9.26 -0.84
C GLY A 109 11.05 8.13 -0.15
N VAL A 110 12.13 8.49 0.55
CA VAL A 110 13.03 7.56 1.25
C VAL A 110 12.61 7.46 2.72
N VAL A 111 12.67 6.25 3.28
CA VAL A 111 12.37 5.93 4.68
C VAL A 111 13.68 5.81 5.44
N ASN A 112 14.04 6.86 6.19
CA ASN A 112 15.27 6.89 6.99
C ASN A 112 15.03 6.62 8.48
N CYS A 113 13.82 6.81 8.96
CA CYS A 113 13.46 6.62 10.37
C CYS A 113 13.00 5.19 10.64
N ASP A 114 12.77 4.88 11.92
CA ASP A 114 12.13 3.64 12.35
C ASP A 114 10.78 3.45 11.65
N TYR A 115 10.48 2.21 11.32
CA TYR A 115 9.27 1.88 10.58
C TYR A 115 8.61 0.60 11.09
N VAL A 116 7.32 0.48 10.80
CA VAL A 116 6.51 -0.71 11.10
C VAL A 116 5.99 -1.28 9.80
N MET A 117 6.33 -2.53 9.52
CA MET A 117 5.77 -3.29 8.40
C MET A 117 4.52 -4.02 8.88
N LEU A 118 3.38 -3.69 8.29
CA LEU A 118 2.08 -4.29 8.61
C LEU A 118 1.61 -5.20 7.47
N LYS A 119 0.90 -6.28 7.82
CA LYS A 119 0.30 -7.20 6.87
C LYS A 119 -0.83 -6.51 6.08
N GLY A 120 -0.74 -6.59 4.75
CA GLY A 120 -1.79 -6.17 3.84
C GLY A 120 -1.87 -4.64 3.65
N CYS A 121 -2.99 -4.19 3.08
CA CYS A 121 -3.24 -2.77 2.86
C CYS A 121 -3.68 -2.06 4.15
N ILE A 122 -3.53 -0.73 4.14
CA ILE A 122 -3.98 0.17 5.19
C ILE A 122 -4.76 1.32 4.55
N MET A 123 -5.74 1.83 5.28
CA MET A 123 -6.55 2.97 4.86
C MET A 123 -5.72 4.25 4.68
N GLY A 124 -5.94 4.90 3.54
CA GLY A 124 -5.37 6.20 3.21
C GLY A 124 -4.30 6.14 2.11
N PRO A 125 -4.05 7.26 1.42
CA PRO A 125 -2.96 7.41 0.48
C PRO A 125 -1.63 7.53 1.24
N LYS A 126 -0.57 7.51 0.43
CA LYS A 126 0.81 7.75 0.86
C LYS A 126 0.93 9.11 1.55
N LYS A 127 1.92 9.26 2.45
CA LYS A 127 2.18 10.45 3.28
C LYS A 127 1.06 10.81 4.29
N ARG A 128 0.06 9.95 4.48
CA ARG A 128 -0.98 10.18 5.48
C ARG A 128 -0.55 9.74 6.87
N VAL A 129 -0.79 10.59 7.86
CA VAL A 129 -0.64 10.24 9.29
C VAL A 129 -1.64 9.15 9.67
N ILE A 130 -1.12 8.09 10.29
CA ILE A 130 -1.89 6.95 10.78
C ILE A 130 -1.67 6.83 12.29
N THR A 131 -2.74 6.58 13.04
CA THR A 131 -2.67 6.35 14.49
C THR A 131 -2.76 4.85 14.76
N LEU A 132 -1.72 4.29 15.37
CA LEU A 132 -1.69 2.88 15.78
C LEU A 132 -2.14 2.78 17.25
N ARG A 133 -3.01 1.81 17.54
CA ARG A 133 -3.49 1.49 18.89
C ARG A 133 -3.22 0.02 19.18
N LYS A 134 -2.92 -0.29 20.44
CA LYS A 134 -2.94 -1.67 20.93
C LYS A 134 -4.34 -2.27 20.74
N SER A 135 -4.41 -3.60 20.59
CA SER A 135 -5.71 -4.27 20.47
C SER A 135 -6.50 -4.15 21.76
N LEU A 136 -7.82 -4.08 21.64
CA LEU A 136 -8.74 -4.11 22.79
C LEU A 136 -9.15 -5.53 23.16
N LEU A 137 -9.00 -6.46 22.22
CA LEU A 137 -9.38 -7.85 22.39
C LEU A 137 -8.14 -8.68 22.65
N VAL A 138 -8.27 -9.65 23.55
CA VAL A 138 -7.26 -10.71 23.71
C VAL A 138 -7.34 -11.63 22.49
N HIS A 139 -6.20 -11.84 21.84
CA HIS A 139 -6.13 -12.69 20.65
C HIS A 139 -5.65 -14.09 21.03
N THR A 140 -6.52 -15.09 20.90
CA THR A 140 -6.22 -16.50 21.18
C THR A 140 -6.02 -17.34 19.92
N LYS A 141 -6.37 -16.81 18.75
CA LYS A 141 -6.28 -17.54 17.48
C LYS A 141 -4.82 -17.82 17.10
N ARG A 142 -4.55 -19.03 16.59
CA ARG A 142 -3.21 -19.46 16.12
C ARG A 142 -2.57 -18.47 15.13
N THR A 143 -3.35 -17.93 14.20
CA THR A 143 -2.88 -16.94 13.21
C THR A 143 -2.41 -15.62 13.85
N ALA A 144 -2.96 -15.26 15.01
CA ALA A 144 -2.51 -14.08 15.74
C ALA A 144 -1.21 -14.34 16.50
N LEU A 145 -1.06 -15.55 17.05
CA LEU A 145 0.06 -15.96 17.92
C LEU A 145 1.29 -16.48 17.17
N GLU A 146 1.15 -16.90 15.91
CA GLU A 146 2.29 -17.36 15.11
C GLU A 146 3.39 -16.27 15.05
N LYS A 147 4.63 -16.66 15.28
CA LYS A 147 5.81 -15.81 15.10
C LYS A 147 6.10 -15.71 13.61
N ILE A 148 6.34 -14.49 13.13
CA ILE A 148 6.62 -14.23 11.71
C ILE A 148 8.12 -14.14 11.51
N THR A 149 8.67 -15.02 10.67
CA THR A 149 10.04 -14.94 10.17
C THR A 149 10.00 -14.59 8.68
N LEU A 150 10.52 -13.42 8.32
CA LEU A 150 10.56 -12.98 6.93
C LEU A 150 11.77 -13.59 6.24
N LYS A 151 11.57 -14.22 5.09
CA LYS A 151 12.67 -14.81 4.29
C LYS A 151 13.25 -13.84 3.26
N PHE A 152 12.43 -12.94 2.75
CA PHE A 152 12.82 -12.03 1.69
C PHE A 152 11.91 -10.79 1.70
N ILE A 153 12.50 -9.63 1.40
CA ILE A 153 11.79 -8.37 1.21
C ILE A 153 12.16 -7.85 -0.17
N ASP A 154 11.16 -7.65 -1.02
CA ASP A 154 11.34 -7.12 -2.37
C ASP A 154 11.53 -5.59 -2.34
N THR A 155 12.69 -5.15 -2.80
CA THR A 155 13.11 -3.74 -2.89
C THR A 155 13.25 -3.29 -4.34
N SER A 156 12.65 -4.03 -5.27
CA SER A 156 12.53 -3.62 -6.66
C SER A 156 11.80 -2.28 -6.82
N SER A 157 12.17 -1.52 -7.85
CA SER A 157 11.52 -0.25 -8.17
C SER A 157 10.00 -0.41 -8.28
N LYS A 158 9.27 0.49 -7.62
CA LYS A 158 7.80 0.59 -7.71
C LYS A 158 7.33 1.68 -8.68
N PHE A 159 8.27 2.37 -9.34
CA PHE A 159 8.01 3.16 -10.53
C PHE A 159 8.10 2.25 -11.75
N GLY A 160 6.96 1.69 -12.17
CA GLY A 160 6.88 0.70 -13.25
C GLY A 160 7.19 -0.72 -12.80
N HIS A 161 7.80 -1.51 -13.69
CA HIS A 161 8.12 -2.93 -13.46
C HIS A 161 9.60 -3.11 -13.08
N GLY A 162 9.90 -3.07 -11.78
CA GLY A 162 11.25 -3.27 -11.26
C GLY A 162 11.73 -4.72 -11.39
N ARG A 163 12.97 -4.92 -11.91
CA ARG A 163 13.60 -6.25 -12.08
C ARG A 163 14.74 -6.56 -11.11
N PHE A 164 15.42 -5.54 -10.60
CA PHE A 164 16.60 -5.67 -9.73
C PHE A 164 16.27 -5.23 -8.32
N GLN A 165 16.96 -5.79 -7.33
CA GLN A 165 16.74 -5.48 -5.92
C GLN A 165 17.66 -4.36 -5.44
N THR A 166 18.91 -4.33 -5.94
CA THR A 166 19.90 -3.32 -5.58
C THR A 166 20.49 -2.62 -6.80
N PRO A 167 20.98 -1.37 -6.65
CA PRO A 167 21.69 -0.67 -7.74
C PRO A 167 22.95 -1.41 -8.20
N ALA A 168 23.69 -2.03 -7.28
CA ALA A 168 24.88 -2.81 -7.59
C ALA A 168 24.57 -4.04 -8.45
N GLU A 169 23.51 -4.78 -8.10
CA GLU A 169 23.01 -5.90 -8.90
C GLU A 169 22.62 -5.45 -10.32
N LYS A 170 21.87 -4.35 -10.44
CA LYS A 170 21.49 -3.77 -11.74
C LYS A 170 22.71 -3.40 -12.58
N HIS A 171 23.69 -2.72 -11.97
CA HIS A 171 24.92 -2.31 -12.64
C HIS A 171 25.69 -3.53 -13.16
N ASN A 172 25.92 -4.52 -12.29
CA ASN A 172 26.65 -5.74 -12.66
C ASN A 172 25.95 -6.54 -13.77
N PHE A 173 24.62 -6.58 -13.77
CA PHE A 173 23.87 -7.25 -14.82
C PHE A 173 23.90 -6.49 -16.16
N MET A 174 23.76 -5.17 -16.14
CA MET A 174 23.71 -4.35 -17.36
C MET A 174 25.07 -4.20 -18.03
N VAL A 175 26.13 -3.94 -17.25
CA VAL A 175 27.49 -3.76 -17.78
C VAL A 175 28.02 -5.04 -18.43
N ARG A 176 27.67 -6.22 -17.90
CA ARG A 176 28.05 -7.50 -18.51
C ARG A 176 27.36 -7.80 -19.85
N LYS A 177 26.21 -7.16 -20.14
CA LYS A 177 25.49 -7.31 -21.41
C LYS A 177 25.98 -6.36 -22.50
N ILE A 178 26.58 -5.25 -22.11
CA ILE A 178 27.19 -4.26 -22.99
C ILE A 178 28.71 -4.40 -22.81
N GLY A 179 29.27 -5.54 -23.24
CA GLY A 179 30.72 -5.69 -23.29
C GLY A 179 31.33 -4.68 -24.26
N PRO A 180 32.62 -4.31 -24.12
CA PRO A 180 33.27 -3.47 -25.11
C PRO A 180 33.22 -4.22 -26.44
N THR A 181 32.57 -3.64 -27.44
CA THR A 181 32.79 -4.02 -28.83
C THR A 181 34.25 -3.67 -29.10
N VAL A 182 35.16 -4.63 -28.88
CA VAL A 182 36.55 -4.52 -29.29
C VAL A 182 36.51 -4.51 -30.82
N PHE A 183 36.32 -3.33 -31.40
CA PHE A 183 36.74 -3.05 -32.77
C PHE A 183 38.26 -3.06 -32.75
N LEU A 184 38.84 -4.25 -32.78
CA LEU A 184 40.22 -4.44 -33.21
C LEU A 184 40.21 -4.10 -34.71
N PHE A 185 40.45 -2.84 -35.05
CA PHE A 185 40.86 -2.50 -36.41
C PHE A 185 42.26 -3.07 -36.59
N PRO A 186 42.47 -4.05 -37.48
CA PRO A 186 43.83 -4.44 -37.85
C PRO A 186 44.45 -3.26 -38.59
N PHE A 187 45.58 -2.77 -38.08
CA PHE A 187 46.52 -1.96 -38.86
C PHE A 187 47.21 -2.85 -39.90
#